data_AF-A0A804UBQ3-F1
#
_entry.id   AF-A0A804UBQ3-F1
#
_cell.length_a   1.000
_cell.length_b   1.000
_cell.length_c   1.000
_cell.angle_alpha   90.00
_cell.angle_beta   90.00
_cell.angle_gamma   90.00
#
_symmetry.space_group_name_H-M   'P 1'
#
loop_
_entity.id
_entity.type
_entity.pdbx_description
1 polymer ?
#
loop_
_entity_poly.entity_id
_entity_poly.type
_entity_poly.pdbx_seq_one_letter_code
_entity_poly.pdbx_strand_id
1 'polypeptide(L)'
;MTLLNCLLSAWYGLPFVSPNNMLVSTINGAGAAIEAVYVVIFLAFASSQRTRLRMLGLASAVSAAFAAVALASMLALHGQGRKLMCGLAATVCSICMYASPLSIMRLVVKTKSVEYMPFLLSLAVFLCGTSWFVYGLLGRDPFVAIPNGCGSFLGAVQLVLYAIYRDSNSGGKQQAGDDVEMASDAKSSKKVADDVGGKEDRLV
;
A
#
# COMPACT_ATOMS: atom_id res chain seq x y z
N MET A 1 -0.03 -3.30 -13.28
CA MET A 1 0.88 -4.28 -12.64
C MET A 1 0.17 -5.10 -11.58
N THR A 2 -0.57 -4.50 -10.64
CA THR A 2 -1.34 -5.22 -9.60
C THR A 2 -2.27 -6.29 -10.17
N LEU A 3 -3.10 -5.95 -11.17
CA LEU A 3 -3.97 -6.93 -11.84
C LEU A 3 -3.19 -8.15 -12.38
N LEU A 4 -2.05 -7.92 -13.05
CA LEU A 4 -1.22 -9.01 -13.58
C LEU A 4 -0.68 -9.90 -12.44
N ASN A 5 -0.20 -9.29 -11.35
CA ASN A 5 0.30 -10.01 -10.19
C ASN A 5 -0.80 -10.86 -9.54
N CYS A 6 -2.00 -10.30 -9.36
CA CYS A 6 -3.15 -11.01 -8.82
C CYS A 6 -3.51 -12.20 -9.72
N LEU A 7 -3.60 -12.01 -11.04
CA LEU A 7 -3.90 -13.09 -11.98
C LEU A 7 -2.85 -14.21 -11.96
N LEU A 8 -1.56 -13.86 -12.01
CA LEU A 8 -0.47 -14.84 -11.98
C LEU A 8 -0.40 -15.59 -10.65
N SER A 9 -0.56 -14.88 -9.52
CA SER A 9 -0.57 -15.48 -8.19
C SER A 9 -1.80 -16.36 -7.97
N ALA A 10 -2.96 -15.93 -8.49
CA ALA A 10 -4.18 -16.73 -8.45
C ALA A 10 -4.03 -18.03 -9.23
N TRP A 11 -3.43 -17.95 -10.43
CA TRP A 11 -3.14 -19.10 -11.28
C TRP A 11 -2.13 -20.06 -10.65
N TYR A 12 -1.07 -19.51 -10.05
CA TYR A 12 -0.08 -20.29 -9.30
C TYR A 12 -0.72 -21.08 -8.15
N GLY A 13 -1.68 -20.49 -7.44
CA GLY A 13 -2.36 -21.12 -6.31
C GLY A 13 -3.39 -22.19 -6.69
N LEU A 14 -3.70 -22.39 -7.98
CA LEU A 14 -4.67 -23.40 -8.40
C LEU A 14 -4.16 -24.82 -8.12
N PRO A 15 -5.03 -25.76 -7.75
CA PRO A 15 -4.61 -27.08 -7.28
C PRO A 15 -3.86 -27.91 -8.33
N PHE A 16 -4.10 -27.66 -9.62
CA PHE A 16 -3.39 -28.32 -10.72
C PHE A 16 -2.01 -27.70 -11.03
N VAL A 17 -1.67 -26.55 -10.42
CA VAL A 17 -0.35 -25.89 -10.51
C VAL A 17 0.42 -26.07 -9.20
N SER A 18 -0.21 -25.72 -8.07
CA SER A 18 0.34 -25.93 -6.73
C SER A 18 -0.76 -26.42 -5.76
N PRO A 19 -0.78 -27.72 -5.44
CA PRO A 19 -1.87 -28.36 -4.67
C PRO A 19 -2.18 -27.74 -3.31
N ASN A 20 -1.16 -27.24 -2.60
CA ASN A 20 -1.31 -26.76 -1.21
C ASN A 20 -1.53 -25.25 -1.10
N ASN A 21 -1.63 -24.53 -2.22
CA ASN A 21 -1.65 -23.05 -2.25
C ASN A 21 -3.04 -22.46 -2.55
N MET A 22 -4.12 -23.17 -2.25
CA MET A 22 -5.49 -22.70 -2.52
C MET A 22 -5.80 -21.33 -1.89
N LEU A 23 -5.26 -21.04 -0.71
CA LEU A 23 -5.43 -19.73 -0.05
C LEU A 23 -4.82 -18.58 -0.89
N VAL A 24 -3.70 -18.84 -1.56
CA VAL A 24 -3.11 -17.86 -2.49
C VAL A 24 -4.07 -17.61 -3.65
N SER A 25 -4.74 -18.66 -4.15
CA SER A 25 -5.70 -18.55 -5.24
C SER A 25 -6.91 -17.71 -4.87
N THR A 26 -7.51 -17.95 -3.70
CA THR A 26 -8.74 -17.25 -3.28
C THR A 26 -8.51 -15.76 -3.06
N ILE A 27 -7.45 -15.39 -2.33
CA ILE A 27 -7.18 -13.97 -2.03
C ILE A 27 -6.80 -13.19 -3.29
N ASN A 28 -5.97 -13.78 -4.16
CA ASN A 28 -5.54 -13.11 -5.38
C ASN A 28 -6.63 -13.11 -6.46
N GLY A 29 -7.51 -14.11 -6.46
CA GLY A 29 -8.72 -14.10 -7.29
C GLY A 29 -9.67 -12.97 -6.90
N ALA A 30 -9.92 -12.79 -5.60
CA ALA A 30 -10.68 -11.66 -5.09
C ALA A 30 -10.00 -10.31 -5.43
N GLY A 31 -8.68 -10.24 -5.24
CA GLY A 31 -7.88 -9.07 -5.62
C GLY A 31 -7.97 -8.76 -7.12
N ALA A 32 -7.91 -9.77 -7.99
CA ALA A 32 -8.07 -9.59 -9.43
C ALA A 32 -9.46 -9.06 -9.80
N ALA A 33 -10.52 -9.52 -9.12
CA ALA A 33 -11.87 -9.01 -9.33
C ALA A 33 -11.99 -7.52 -8.93
N ILE A 34 -11.43 -7.15 -7.76
CA ILE A 34 -11.41 -5.77 -7.29
C ILE A 34 -10.62 -4.87 -8.27
N GLU A 35 -9.44 -5.31 -8.70
CA GLU A 35 -8.61 -4.60 -9.67
C GLU A 35 -9.31 -4.45 -11.03
N ALA A 36 -10.02 -5.48 -11.49
CA ALA A 36 -10.82 -5.39 -12.71
C ALA A 36 -11.93 -4.34 -12.59
N VAL A 37 -12.62 -4.28 -11.45
CA VAL A 37 -13.61 -3.23 -11.17
C VAL A 37 -12.97 -1.84 -11.20
N TYR A 38 -11.80 -1.65 -10.57
CA TYR A 38 -11.08 -0.38 -10.64
C TYR A 38 -10.72 0.03 -12.06
N VAL A 39 -10.23 -0.91 -12.88
CA VAL A 39 -9.90 -0.66 -14.29
C VAL A 39 -11.16 -0.28 -15.09
N VAL A 40 -12.28 -0.98 -14.88
CA VAL A 40 -13.55 -0.70 -15.57
C VAL A 40 -14.07 0.70 -15.21
N ILE A 41 -14.09 1.04 -13.93
CA ILE A 41 -14.48 2.38 -13.46
C ILE A 41 -13.57 3.43 -14.09
N PHE A 42 -12.25 3.23 -14.07
CA PHE A 42 -11.31 4.16 -14.68
C PHE A 42 -11.59 4.37 -16.17
N LEU A 43 -11.83 3.29 -16.92
CA LEU A 43 -12.12 3.38 -18.36
C LEU A 43 -13.46 4.06 -18.66
N ALA A 44 -14.47 3.88 -17.80
CA ALA A 44 -15.77 4.51 -17.94
C ALA A 44 -15.72 6.03 -17.69
N PHE A 45 -14.98 6.46 -16.66
CA PHE A 45 -14.93 7.86 -16.23
C PHE A 45 -13.73 8.67 -16.75
N ALA A 46 -12.79 8.04 -17.47
CA ALA A 46 -11.66 8.74 -18.06
C ALA A 46 -12.12 9.80 -19.08
N SER A 47 -11.93 11.09 -18.75
CA SER A 47 -12.33 12.22 -19.58
C SER A 47 -11.52 12.36 -20.88
N SER A 48 -10.26 11.92 -20.87
CA SER A 48 -9.38 11.98 -22.05
C SER A 48 -9.43 10.68 -22.84
N GLN A 49 -9.88 10.78 -24.10
CA GLN A 49 -9.88 9.66 -25.05
C GLN A 49 -8.49 9.03 -25.22
N ARG A 50 -7.43 9.86 -25.25
CA ARG A 50 -6.04 9.39 -25.36
C ARG A 50 -5.64 8.57 -24.13
N THR A 51 -5.97 9.03 -22.93
CA THR A 51 -5.67 8.29 -21.69
C THR A 51 -6.46 6.99 -21.62
N ARG A 52 -7.75 7.02 -22.00
CA ARG A 52 -8.60 5.85 -22.05
C ARG A 52 -8.06 4.78 -23.00
N LEU A 53 -7.68 5.16 -24.22
CA LEU A 53 -7.14 4.22 -25.21
C LEU A 53 -5.78 3.64 -24.79
N ARG A 54 -4.92 4.44 -24.15
CA ARG A 54 -3.65 3.97 -23.55
C ARG A 54 -3.90 2.95 -22.44
N MET A 55 -4.81 3.24 -21.51
CA MET A 55 -5.12 2.31 -20.42
C MET A 55 -5.81 1.04 -20.92
N LEU A 56 -6.67 1.14 -21.94
CA LEU A 56 -7.25 -0.02 -22.60
C LEU A 56 -6.16 -0.89 -23.24
N GLY A 57 -5.19 -0.28 -23.94
CA GLY A 57 -4.05 -0.98 -24.51
C GLY A 57 -3.15 -1.65 -23.46
N LEU A 58 -2.95 -1.01 -22.30
CA LEU A 58 -2.21 -1.61 -21.19
C LEU A 58 -2.99 -2.76 -20.54
N ALA A 59 -4.31 -2.61 -20.38
CA ALA A 59 -5.17 -3.67 -19.85
C ALA A 59 -5.20 -4.89 -20.79
N SER A 60 -5.31 -4.68 -22.11
CA SER A 60 -5.26 -5.77 -23.08
C SER A 60 -3.89 -6.44 -23.11
N ALA A 61 -2.79 -5.69 -23.00
CA ALA A 61 -1.45 -6.24 -22.89
C ALA A 61 -1.26 -7.10 -21.62
N VAL A 62 -1.80 -6.65 -20.48
CA VAL A 62 -1.80 -7.42 -19.22
C VAL A 62 -2.57 -8.74 -19.38
N SER A 63 -3.78 -8.67 -19.95
CA SER A 63 -4.60 -9.87 -20.19
C SER A 63 -3.91 -10.84 -21.16
N ALA A 64 -3.28 -10.33 -22.21
CA ALA A 64 -2.52 -11.15 -23.16
C ALA A 64 -1.29 -11.81 -22.52
N ALA A 65 -0.54 -11.06 -21.70
CA ALA A 65 0.62 -11.60 -20.97
C ALA A 65 0.20 -12.71 -20.01
N PHE A 66 -0.88 -12.51 -19.26
CA PHE A 66 -1.44 -13.55 -18.39
C PHE A 66 -1.88 -14.79 -19.20
N ALA A 67 -2.65 -14.59 -20.28
CA ALA A 67 -3.11 -15.68 -21.13
C ALA A 67 -1.95 -16.48 -21.74
N ALA A 68 -0.88 -15.81 -22.17
CA ALA A 68 0.32 -16.47 -22.68
C ALA A 68 0.97 -17.38 -21.63
N VAL A 69 1.15 -16.90 -20.40
CA VAL A 69 1.71 -17.71 -19.30
C VAL A 69 0.78 -18.88 -18.97
N ALA A 70 -0.53 -18.64 -18.85
CA ALA A 70 -1.52 -19.67 -18.55
C ALA A 70 -1.55 -20.77 -19.61
N LEU A 71 -1.62 -20.40 -20.89
CA LEU A 71 -1.63 -21.35 -22.01
C LEU A 71 -0.30 -22.11 -22.11
N ALA A 72 0.84 -21.44 -22.01
CA ALA A 72 2.15 -22.10 -22.01
C ALA A 72 2.26 -23.10 -20.85
N SER A 73 1.75 -22.75 -19.65
CA SER A 73 1.77 -23.62 -18.48
C SER A 73 0.95 -24.89 -18.67
N MET A 74 -0.15 -24.82 -19.43
CA MET A 74 -1.06 -25.93 -19.67
C MET A 74 -0.65 -26.80 -20.85
N LEU A 75 -0.18 -26.17 -21.93
CA LEU A 75 0.09 -26.84 -23.21
C LEU A 75 1.52 -27.36 -23.32
N ALA A 76 2.50 -26.64 -22.74
CA ALA A 76 3.91 -26.97 -22.91
C ALA A 76 4.54 -27.64 -21.68
N LEU A 77 3.93 -27.53 -20.49
CA LEU A 77 4.54 -27.94 -19.23
C LEU A 77 3.65 -28.88 -18.40
N HIS A 78 4.30 -29.81 -17.71
CA HIS A 78 3.65 -30.79 -16.83
C HIS A 78 4.36 -30.86 -15.47
N GLY A 79 3.59 -31.19 -14.43
CA GLY A 79 4.11 -31.41 -13.07
C GLY A 79 4.98 -30.25 -12.54
N GLN A 80 6.22 -30.56 -12.18
CA GLN A 80 7.15 -29.61 -11.57
C GLN A 80 7.53 -28.44 -12.49
N GLY A 81 7.66 -28.67 -13.80
CA GLY A 81 7.99 -27.60 -14.75
C GLY A 81 6.93 -26.50 -14.77
N ARG A 82 5.65 -26.90 -14.69
CA ARG A 82 4.51 -25.98 -14.59
C ARG A 82 4.55 -25.16 -13.32
N LYS A 83 4.77 -25.82 -12.18
CA LYS A 83 4.88 -25.14 -10.87
C LYS A 83 6.00 -24.11 -10.88
N LEU A 84 7.18 -24.47 -11.42
CA LEU A 84 8.36 -23.60 -11.43
C LEU A 84 8.16 -22.38 -12.33
N MET A 85 7.61 -22.56 -13.54
CA MET A 85 7.36 -21.43 -14.45
C MET A 85 6.32 -20.47 -13.88
N CYS A 86 5.18 -20.97 -13.40
CA CYS A 86 4.12 -20.14 -12.82
C CYS A 86 4.57 -19.44 -11.54
N GLY A 87 5.28 -20.17 -10.67
CA GLY A 87 5.82 -19.63 -9.41
C GLY A 87 6.85 -18.53 -9.65
N LEU A 88 7.75 -18.72 -10.61
CA LEU A 88 8.74 -17.70 -10.99
C LEU A 88 8.06 -16.45 -11.57
N ALA A 89 7.10 -16.62 -12.48
CA ALA A 89 6.36 -15.50 -13.07
C ALA A 89 5.62 -14.69 -11.98
N ALA A 90 4.90 -15.35 -11.08
CA ALA A 90 4.22 -14.69 -9.96
C ALA A 90 5.22 -13.98 -9.03
N THR A 91 6.33 -14.64 -8.67
CA THR A 91 7.36 -14.08 -7.78
C THR A 91 8.01 -12.83 -8.37
N VAL A 92 8.42 -12.87 -9.64
CA VAL A 92 9.03 -11.72 -10.33
C VAL A 92 8.06 -10.55 -10.39
N CYS A 93 6.80 -10.80 -10.77
CA CYS A 93 5.78 -9.75 -10.77
C CYS A 93 5.54 -9.14 -9.39
N SER A 94 5.50 -9.97 -8.33
CA SER A 94 5.36 -9.50 -6.94
C SER A 94 6.53 -8.63 -6.52
N ILE A 95 7.78 -9.05 -6.81
CA ILE A 95 8.97 -8.27 -6.47
C ILE A 95 8.98 -6.92 -7.18
N CYS A 96 8.63 -6.90 -8.47
CA CYS A 96 8.53 -5.65 -9.25
C CYS A 96 7.52 -4.65 -8.66
N MET A 97 6.43 -5.13 -8.04
CA MET A 97 5.46 -4.24 -7.39
C MET A 97 6.04 -3.47 -6.21
N TYR A 98 7.07 -3.98 -5.55
CA TYR A 98 7.72 -3.28 -4.44
C TYR A 98 8.46 -2.01 -4.85
N ALA A 99 8.63 -1.74 -6.14
CA ALA A 99 9.09 -0.43 -6.62
C ALA A 99 8.20 0.73 -6.14
N SER A 100 6.89 0.50 -6.01
CA SER A 100 5.94 1.52 -5.52
C SER A 100 6.19 1.93 -4.05
N PRO A 101 6.18 1.01 -3.06
CA PRO A 101 6.49 1.38 -1.67
C PRO A 101 7.91 1.92 -1.50
N LEU A 102 8.90 1.45 -2.28
CA LEU A 102 10.24 2.04 -2.31
C LEU A 102 10.24 3.51 -2.73
N SER A 103 9.42 3.86 -3.74
CA SER A 103 9.25 5.25 -4.17
C SER A 103 8.66 6.13 -3.05
N ILE A 104 7.66 5.63 -2.33
CA ILE A 104 7.05 6.34 -1.20
C ILE A 104 8.03 6.51 -0.05
N MET A 105 8.84 5.49 0.28
CA MET A 105 9.90 5.61 1.29
C MET A 105 10.92 6.70 0.93
N ARG A 106 11.34 6.77 -0.33
CA ARG A 106 12.21 7.86 -0.82
C ARG A 106 11.54 9.22 -0.68
N LEU A 107 10.24 9.31 -0.97
CA LEU A 107 9.48 10.54 -0.80
C LEU A 107 9.47 10.98 0.66
N VAL A 108 9.16 10.09 1.61
CA VAL A 108 9.16 10.39 3.06
C VAL A 108 10.54 10.90 3.52
N VAL A 109 11.63 10.27 3.09
CA VAL A 109 12.99 10.71 3.46
C VAL A 109 13.31 12.10 2.88
N LYS A 110 12.84 12.39 1.66
CA LYS A 110 13.08 13.68 0.97
C LYS A 110 12.22 14.80 1.55
N THR A 111 10.93 14.54 1.79
CA THR A 111 9.98 15.54 2.28
C THR A 111 9.98 15.67 3.80
N LYS A 112 10.63 14.74 4.50
CA LYS A 112 10.63 14.65 5.97
C LYS A 112 9.22 14.57 6.56
N SER A 113 8.26 14.10 5.76
CA SER A 113 6.84 14.01 6.11
C SER A 113 6.27 12.63 5.75
N VAL A 114 5.39 12.14 6.62
CA VAL A 114 4.72 10.84 6.51
C VAL A 114 3.31 10.94 5.91
N GLU A 115 2.96 12.07 5.30
CA GLU A 115 1.62 12.34 4.73
C GLU A 115 1.14 11.25 3.75
N TYR A 116 2.04 10.74 2.91
CA TYR A 116 1.73 9.70 1.92
C TYR A 116 1.94 8.26 2.45
N MET A 117 2.26 8.10 3.75
CA MET A 117 2.51 6.82 4.39
C MET A 117 1.80 6.73 5.75
N PRO A 118 0.47 6.47 5.75
CA PRO A 118 -0.27 6.34 6.99
C PRO A 118 0.11 5.06 7.75
N PHE A 119 0.28 5.19 9.06
CA PHE A 119 0.74 4.12 9.95
C PHE A 119 -0.03 2.80 9.81
N LEU A 120 -1.37 2.88 9.79
CA LEU A 120 -2.22 1.69 9.73
C LEU A 120 -2.02 0.89 8.43
N LEU A 121 -1.78 1.57 7.30
CA LEU A 121 -1.48 0.87 6.04
C LEU A 121 -0.13 0.17 6.12
N SER A 122 0.90 0.83 6.65
CA SER A 122 2.23 0.21 6.84
C SER A 122 2.18 -0.99 7.79
N LEU A 123 1.45 -0.88 8.89
CA LEU A 123 1.26 -1.98 9.84
C LEU A 123 0.51 -3.15 9.20
N ALA A 124 -0.57 -2.89 8.47
CA ALA A 124 -1.33 -3.91 7.77
C ALA A 124 -0.48 -4.64 6.71
N VAL A 125 0.33 -3.90 5.93
CA VAL A 125 1.26 -4.48 4.95
C VAL A 125 2.31 -5.34 5.63
N PHE A 126 2.90 -4.89 6.74
CA PHE A 126 3.87 -5.67 7.50
C PHE A 126 3.28 -6.97 8.04
N LEU A 127 2.11 -6.91 8.71
CA LEU A 127 1.46 -8.09 9.28
C LEU A 127 1.00 -9.06 8.19
N CYS A 128 0.43 -8.54 7.10
CA CYS A 128 0.01 -9.34 5.95
C CYS A 128 1.20 -10.04 5.30
N GLY A 129 2.27 -9.30 4.96
CA GLY A 129 3.49 -9.86 4.38
C GLY A 129 4.14 -10.90 5.30
N THR A 130 4.19 -10.65 6.61
CA THR A 130 4.73 -11.60 7.58
C THR A 130 3.89 -12.87 7.67
N SER A 131 2.55 -12.75 7.65
CA SER A 131 1.65 -13.90 7.67
C SER A 131 1.84 -14.78 6.43
N TRP A 132 1.94 -14.18 5.24
CA TRP A 132 2.20 -14.92 4.01
C TRP A 132 3.61 -15.49 3.93
N PHE A 133 4.60 -14.80 4.51
CA PHE A 133 5.96 -15.31 4.62
C PHE A 133 5.99 -16.58 5.47
N VAL A 134 5.37 -16.55 6.66
CA VAL A 134 5.25 -17.72 7.53
C VAL A 134 4.48 -18.84 6.82
N TYR A 135 3.37 -18.52 6.15
CA TYR A 135 2.62 -19.50 5.35
C TYR A 135 3.50 -20.17 4.28
N GLY A 136 4.30 -19.40 3.55
CA GLY A 136 5.25 -19.92 2.56
C GLY A 136 6.33 -20.81 3.18
N LEU A 137 6.86 -20.45 4.35
CA LEU A 137 7.83 -21.27 5.07
C LEU A 137 7.23 -22.61 5.54
N LEU A 138 6.02 -22.58 6.11
CA LEU A 138 5.31 -23.79 6.55
C LEU A 138 5.00 -24.73 5.38
N GLY A 139 4.59 -24.16 4.24
CA GLY A 139 4.36 -24.89 3.00
C GLY A 139 5.65 -25.31 2.27
N ARG A 140 6.83 -24.92 2.76
CA ARG A 140 8.14 -25.05 2.07
C ARG A 140 8.09 -24.56 0.62
N ASP A 141 7.39 -23.44 0.42
CA ASP A 141 7.13 -22.87 -0.90
C ASP A 141 7.91 -21.55 -1.09
N PRO A 142 9.07 -21.59 -1.77
CA PRO A 142 9.91 -20.41 -1.95
C PRO A 142 9.22 -19.32 -2.78
N PHE A 143 8.30 -19.68 -3.69
CA PHE A 143 7.60 -18.73 -4.55
C PHE A 143 6.59 -17.89 -3.77
N VAL A 144 6.14 -18.37 -2.62
CA VAL A 144 5.32 -17.59 -1.68
C VAL A 144 6.21 -16.91 -0.63
N ALA A 145 7.20 -17.61 -0.09
CA ALA A 145 8.06 -17.09 0.97
C ALA A 145 8.90 -15.89 0.51
N ILE A 146 9.63 -15.99 -0.60
CA ILE A 146 10.57 -14.96 -1.04
C ILE A 146 9.91 -13.58 -1.24
N PRO A 147 8.85 -13.43 -2.08
CA PRO A 147 8.27 -12.11 -2.29
C PRO A 147 7.66 -11.56 -1.00
N ASN A 148 6.95 -12.38 -0.22
CA ASN A 148 6.32 -11.92 1.01
C ASN A 148 7.34 -11.58 2.13
N GLY A 149 8.48 -12.26 2.16
CA GLY A 149 9.61 -11.90 3.02
C GLY A 149 10.18 -10.52 2.67
N CYS A 150 10.37 -10.24 1.37
CA CYS A 150 10.73 -8.90 0.89
C CYS A 150 9.66 -7.87 1.28
N GLY A 151 8.38 -8.18 1.10
CA GLY A 151 7.27 -7.31 1.49
C GLY A 151 7.21 -7.02 2.99
N SER A 152 7.43 -8.04 3.83
CA SER A 152 7.51 -7.90 5.29
C SER A 152 8.70 -7.01 5.68
N PHE A 153 9.88 -7.25 5.10
CA PHE A 153 11.05 -6.40 5.33
C PHE A 153 10.78 -4.93 4.97
N LEU A 154 10.22 -4.67 3.78
CA LEU A 154 9.88 -3.31 3.37
C LEU A 154 8.81 -2.69 4.27
N GLY A 155 7.81 -3.46 4.70
CA GLY A 155 6.79 -3.02 5.67
C GLY A 155 7.41 -2.63 7.02
N ALA A 156 8.39 -3.40 7.51
CA ALA A 156 9.12 -3.05 8.72
C ALA A 156 9.90 -1.74 8.55
N VAL A 157 10.57 -1.55 7.41
CA VAL A 157 11.27 -0.29 7.10
C VAL A 157 10.28 0.88 7.04
N GLN A 158 9.09 0.70 6.47
CA GLN A 158 8.05 1.73 6.47
C GLN A 158 7.62 2.12 7.90
N LEU A 159 7.44 1.16 8.80
CA LEU A 159 7.11 1.43 10.20
C LEU A 159 8.23 2.19 10.92
N VAL A 160 9.48 1.83 10.68
CA VAL A 160 10.66 2.53 11.23
C VAL A 160 10.72 3.97 10.72
N LEU A 161 10.57 4.17 9.41
CA LEU A 161 10.56 5.51 8.81
C LEU A 161 9.40 6.36 9.34
N TYR A 162 8.22 5.75 9.52
CA TYR A 162 7.09 6.44 10.14
C TYR A 162 7.44 6.90 11.55
N ALA A 163 8.03 6.05 12.38
CA ALA A 163 8.42 6.39 13.75
C ALA A 163 9.47 7.52 13.81
N ILE A 164 10.40 7.58 12.86
CA ILE A 164 11.42 8.64 12.80
C ILE A 164 10.83 9.98 12.36
N TYR A 165 9.96 9.98 11.33
CA TYR A 165 9.49 11.21 10.69
C TYR A 165 8.11 11.71 11.17
N ARG A 166 7.38 10.95 12.00
CA ARG A 166 6.10 11.40 12.57
C ARG A 166 6.23 12.68 13.40
N ASP A 167 7.31 12.83 14.17
CA ASP A 167 7.49 13.95 15.09
C ASP A 167 8.11 15.16 14.38
N SER A 168 8.83 14.95 13.27
CA SER A 168 9.26 16.04 12.37
C SER A 168 8.07 16.78 11.73
N ASN A 169 6.91 16.12 11.64
CA ASN A 169 5.65 16.71 11.17
C ASN A 169 4.88 17.46 12.28
N SER A 170 5.20 17.21 13.56
CA SER A 170 4.59 17.86 14.72
C SER A 170 5.24 19.21 15.05
N GLY A 171 6.50 19.43 14.63
CA GLY A 171 7.20 20.70 14.78
C GLY A 171 6.62 21.88 13.98
N GLY A 172 5.64 21.65 13.11
CA GLY A 172 4.93 22.70 12.36
C GLY A 172 3.51 22.99 12.86
N LYS A 173 3.00 22.26 13.86
CA LYS A 173 1.63 22.44 14.38
C LYS A 173 1.55 22.66 15.89
N GLN A 174 2.59 22.36 16.68
CA GLN A 174 2.56 22.58 18.12
C GLN A 174 2.81 24.05 18.51
N GLN A 175 3.58 24.81 17.72
CA GLN A 175 4.00 26.16 18.10
C GLN A 175 2.93 27.23 17.89
N ALA A 176 1.95 27.00 16.99
CA ALA A 176 0.83 27.92 16.79
C ALA A 176 -0.30 27.75 17.82
N GLY A 177 -0.32 26.66 18.60
CA GLY A 177 -1.31 26.41 19.64
C GLY A 177 -0.96 27.13 20.94
N ASP A 178 0.27 26.94 21.41
CA ASP A 178 0.75 27.48 22.68
C ASP A 178 0.88 29.02 22.65
N ASP A 179 1.27 29.60 21.50
CA ASP A 179 1.36 31.06 21.32
C ASP A 179 -0.01 31.74 21.29
N VAL A 180 -1.05 31.05 20.81
CA VAL A 180 -2.42 31.56 20.73
C VAL A 180 -3.14 31.41 22.07
N GLU A 181 -2.89 30.32 22.80
CA GLU A 181 -3.45 30.07 24.13
C GLU A 181 -2.90 31.10 25.13
N MET A 182 -1.57 31.30 25.17
CA MET A 182 -0.93 32.35 25.99
C MET A 182 -1.37 33.78 25.62
N ALA A 183 -1.58 34.07 24.33
CA ALA A 183 -2.08 35.38 23.91
C ALA A 183 -3.57 35.59 24.25
N SER A 184 -4.37 34.51 24.30
CA SER A 184 -5.78 34.56 24.70
C SER A 184 -5.94 34.73 26.21
N ASP A 185 -5.11 34.07 27.01
CA ASP A 185 -5.13 34.19 28.48
C ASP A 185 -4.62 35.56 28.94
N ALA A 186 -3.62 36.12 28.27
CA ALA A 186 -3.15 37.48 28.53
C ALA A 186 -4.21 38.54 28.20
N LYS A 187 -4.98 38.36 27.12
CA LYS A 187 -6.10 39.27 26.76
C LYS A 187 -7.30 39.12 27.69
N SER A 188 -7.60 37.90 28.12
CA SER A 188 -8.69 37.63 29.07
C SER A 188 -8.38 38.25 30.43
N SER A 189 -7.16 38.06 30.94
CA SER A 189 -6.71 38.62 32.23
C SER A 189 -6.70 40.15 32.22
N LYS A 190 -6.32 40.77 31.10
CA LYS A 190 -6.32 42.24 30.96
C LYS A 190 -7.74 42.81 30.91
N LYS A 191 -8.65 42.15 30.21
CA LYS A 191 -10.06 42.56 30.12
C LYS A 191 -10.80 42.42 31.46
N VAL A 192 -10.44 41.41 32.26
CA VAL A 192 -10.98 41.25 33.62
C VAL A 192 -10.43 42.33 34.56
N ALA A 193 -9.15 42.68 34.46
CA ALA A 193 -8.56 43.78 35.24
C ALA A 193 -9.18 45.14 34.90
N ASP A 194 -9.43 45.42 33.61
CA ASP A 194 -10.05 46.67 33.15
C ASP A 194 -11.52 46.78 33.57
N ASP A 195 -12.29 45.68 33.61
CA ASP A 195 -13.70 45.69 34.02
C ASP A 195 -13.88 45.79 35.55
N VAL A 196 -12.89 45.34 36.32
CA VAL A 196 -12.85 45.50 37.79
C VAL A 196 -12.45 46.92 38.16
N GLY A 197 -11.39 47.48 37.55
CA GLY A 197 -10.96 48.87 37.80
C GLY A 197 -11.99 49.91 37.36
N GLY A 198 -12.72 49.66 36.26
CA GLY A 198 -13.76 50.57 35.77
C GLY A 198 -15.05 50.61 36.61
N LYS A 199 -15.22 49.66 37.55
CA LYS A 199 -16.36 49.63 38.50
C LYS A 199 -16.05 50.33 39.81
N GLU A 200 -14.79 50.36 40.24
CA GLU A 200 -14.38 51.08 41.46
C GLU A 200 -14.41 52.61 41.27
N ASP A 201 -14.08 53.11 40.07
CA ASP A 201 -14.13 54.55 39.74
C ASP A 201 -15.56 55.10 39.55
N ARG A 202 -16.59 54.25 39.57
CA ARG A 202 -17.99 54.65 39.31
C ARG A 202 -18.87 54.64 40.57
N LEU A 203 -18.29 54.40 41.74
CA LEU A 203 -18.98 54.31 43.04
C LEU A 203 -18.46 55.28 44.12
N VAL A 204 -17.67 56.30 43.75
CA VAL A 204 -17.27 57.41 44.63
C VAL A 204 -17.90 58.72 44.17
#